data_AF-A0A448L4J2-F1
#
_entry.id   AF-A0A448L4J2-F1
#
_cell.length_a   1.000
_cell.length_b   1.000
_cell.length_c   1.000
_cell.angle_alpha   90.00
_cell.angle_beta   90.00
_cell.angle_gamma   90.00
#
_symmetry.space_group_name_H-M   'P 1'
#
loop_
_entity.id
_entity.type
_entity.pdbx_description
1 polymer ?
#
loop_
_entity_poly.entity_id
_entity_poly.type
_entity_poly.pdbx_seq_one_letter_code
_entity_poly.pdbx_strand_id
1 'polypeptide(L)'
;MSILNHKISVGIDGKQLFSFKSLKLHQSINNHHRFELLLDLEAGGNRYAHNLKDSAKWIGKSFAVYAGEKSETTFMGVVTGVSLHRKNSDFGHILVSGYSETYRLETDLNFNSWTGCTLADIIKEMTSKAGVSARINPEYTEKLDYVCQYNESDFTFIKRLALQYNEWLYYDGIDLVFGRPVHLPDAVKLEFGTSLSSLDIGVKALAKPAKVFSYHSLNDQTIAAETPNKPTDKDQLGYEAFQASLEMYRNPARQYALPRIHYTSEMTRYVRKKQEAATAESHYVLGQSETATLVTGSVVDLKSSFLERAGSLTSESLGEFFITEITHTVGEDSYYSNTFKAIPAVVDTLPEPEVEMPVAEPQMARVTRNDDKFGHGRVQVQMNWQTEKMSTDWLRVMAPDGGSSDQVKSNRGFVFIPEVGDQVLVGFRHGDPNRPYVMGSLFNGTTGAGGGKENITKTIVTRSGHTLAFNDMENGNWGITLKDAKGNVFHMDTKGSSINITAPQTITLNAANIMLNASNKIGLQSSSVSKDGTKNGVIEMAALKTVSLKSDTEDIKISAESKGIGLKAQTGISSESDTLSLNSRISSLDTKEHLKIQADGVNMDGGSSMKISSSDTDII
;
A
#
# COMPACT_ATOMS: atom_id res chain seq x y z
N MET A 1 32.40 44.09 -47.35
CA MET A 1 31.19 43.25 -47.34
C MET A 1 31.50 41.99 -46.57
N SER A 2 31.15 41.94 -45.29
CA SER A 2 31.26 40.72 -44.47
C SER A 2 29.88 40.08 -44.50
N ILE A 3 29.75 38.96 -45.21
CA ILE A 3 28.49 38.23 -45.35
C ILE A 3 28.24 37.54 -44.01
N LEU A 4 27.06 37.81 -43.41
CA LEU A 4 26.58 37.17 -42.19
C LEU A 4 26.70 35.65 -42.31
N ASN A 5 27.49 35.04 -41.43
CA ASN A 5 27.51 33.59 -41.31
C ASN A 5 26.30 33.17 -40.45
N HIS A 6 25.14 33.03 -41.10
CA HIS A 6 23.86 32.64 -40.49
C HIS A 6 23.92 31.20 -39.94
N LYS A 7 24.63 30.98 -38.84
CA LYS A 7 24.70 29.67 -38.18
C LYS A 7 23.45 29.33 -37.36
N ILE A 8 22.61 30.33 -37.05
CA ILE A 8 21.38 30.16 -36.28
C ILE A 8 20.24 30.97 -36.91
N SER A 9 19.08 30.36 -36.99
CA SER A 9 17.81 31.03 -37.29
C SER A 9 16.69 30.50 -36.40
N VAL A 10 15.57 31.20 -36.33
CA VAL A 10 14.43 30.83 -35.48
C VAL A 10 13.12 30.86 -36.24
N GLY A 11 12.14 30.09 -35.79
CA GLY A 11 10.79 30.08 -36.32
C GLY A 11 9.72 30.09 -35.24
N ILE A 12 8.57 30.70 -35.54
CA ILE A 12 7.37 30.71 -34.69
C ILE A 12 6.18 30.25 -35.52
N ASP A 13 5.39 29.30 -35.01
CA ASP A 13 4.20 28.74 -35.67
C ASP A 13 4.53 28.20 -37.09
N GLY A 14 5.69 27.55 -37.23
CA GLY A 14 6.20 27.00 -38.50
C GLY A 14 6.72 28.05 -39.50
N LYS A 15 6.73 29.34 -39.14
CA LYS A 15 7.25 30.42 -40.00
C LYS A 15 8.61 30.87 -39.50
N GLN A 16 9.63 30.73 -40.35
CA GLN A 16 10.97 31.22 -40.07
C GLN A 16 10.97 32.76 -40.03
N LEU A 17 11.59 33.33 -39.01
CA LEU A 17 11.72 34.78 -38.88
C LEU A 17 12.84 35.28 -39.77
N PHE A 18 12.62 36.46 -40.40
CA PHE A 18 13.62 37.07 -41.27
C PHE A 18 14.87 37.53 -40.50
N SER A 19 14.68 38.07 -39.29
CA SER A 19 15.74 38.49 -38.39
C SER A 19 15.25 38.52 -36.94
N PHE A 20 16.20 38.53 -36.00
CA PHE A 20 15.97 38.76 -34.59
C PHE A 20 17.16 39.55 -34.01
N LYS A 21 16.96 40.24 -32.88
CA LYS A 21 17.99 41.02 -32.20
C LYS A 21 18.91 40.15 -31.38
N SER A 22 18.35 39.30 -30.52
CA SER A 22 19.14 38.37 -29.73
C SER A 22 18.33 37.14 -29.36
N LEU A 23 19.04 36.05 -29.09
CA LEU A 23 18.47 34.80 -28.63
C LEU A 23 19.29 34.33 -27.43
N LYS A 24 18.61 33.99 -26.35
CA LYS A 24 19.19 33.24 -25.24
C LYS A 24 18.38 31.97 -25.04
N LEU A 25 19.02 30.81 -25.13
CA LEU A 25 18.39 29.50 -24.89
C LEU A 25 19.21 28.77 -23.84
N HIS A 26 18.58 28.45 -22.71
CA HIS A 26 19.17 27.69 -21.63
C HIS A 26 18.56 26.29 -21.58
N GLN A 27 19.41 25.27 -21.59
CA GLN A 27 19.04 23.87 -21.60
C GLN A 27 19.77 23.14 -20.48
N SER A 28 19.08 22.26 -19.78
CA SER A 28 19.65 21.47 -18.69
C SER A 28 18.90 20.15 -18.55
N ILE A 29 19.62 19.11 -18.13
CA ILE A 29 18.98 17.84 -17.73
C ILE A 29 18.01 18.08 -16.57
N ASN A 30 17.06 17.16 -16.38
CA ASN A 30 16.09 17.16 -15.29
C ASN A 30 15.10 18.34 -15.22
N ASN A 31 15.20 19.35 -16.09
CA ASN A 31 14.38 20.56 -16.04
C ASN A 31 13.83 20.97 -17.41
N HIS A 32 12.85 21.88 -17.41
CA HIS A 32 12.43 22.54 -18.65
C HIS A 32 13.54 23.47 -19.16
N HIS A 33 13.72 23.49 -20.47
CA HIS A 33 14.57 24.47 -21.11
C HIS A 33 13.81 25.80 -21.18
N ARG A 34 14.53 26.92 -21.22
CA ARG A 34 13.95 28.27 -21.29
C ARG A 34 14.60 29.06 -22.41
N PHE A 35 13.79 29.79 -23.19
CA PHE A 35 14.30 30.70 -24.20
C PHE A 35 13.76 32.12 -24.03
N GLU A 36 14.57 33.07 -24.47
CA GLU A 36 14.26 34.50 -24.59
C GLU A 36 14.73 34.96 -25.98
N LEU A 37 13.81 35.47 -26.78
CA LEU A 37 14.05 35.96 -28.14
C LEU A 37 13.64 37.43 -28.20
N LEU A 38 14.59 38.30 -28.50
CA LEU A 38 14.33 39.72 -28.69
C LEU A 38 14.12 39.99 -30.18
N LEU A 39 13.02 40.66 -30.50
CA LEU A 39 12.60 41.00 -31.85
C LEU A 39 12.40 42.50 -32.00
N ASP A 40 12.67 43.01 -33.20
CA ASP A 40 12.23 44.35 -33.58
C ASP A 40 10.70 44.43 -33.65
N LEU A 41 10.16 45.63 -33.42
CA LEU A 41 8.72 45.88 -33.49
C LEU A 41 8.11 45.50 -34.85
N GLU A 42 8.88 45.66 -35.93
CA GLU A 42 8.47 45.27 -37.28
C GLU A 42 8.17 43.78 -37.41
N ALA A 43 8.91 42.92 -36.70
CA ALA A 43 8.67 41.48 -36.69
C ALA A 43 7.32 41.12 -36.07
N GLY A 44 6.80 41.97 -35.18
CA GLY A 44 5.46 41.89 -34.62
C GLY A 44 4.35 42.46 -35.51
N GLY A 45 4.66 42.86 -36.74
CA GLY A 45 3.69 43.31 -37.75
C GLY A 45 3.65 44.83 -37.98
N ASN A 46 4.11 45.67 -37.04
CA ASN A 46 4.16 47.12 -37.25
C ASN A 46 5.25 47.80 -36.40
N ARG A 47 6.15 48.57 -37.04
CA ARG A 47 7.18 49.41 -36.40
C ARG A 47 6.62 50.43 -35.39
N TYR A 48 5.39 50.88 -35.60
CA TYR A 48 4.68 51.84 -34.76
C TYR A 48 3.65 51.16 -33.84
N ALA A 49 3.75 49.85 -33.62
CA ALA A 49 2.81 49.12 -32.78
C ALA A 49 2.79 49.72 -31.36
N HIS A 50 1.63 50.24 -30.94
CA HIS A 50 1.41 50.69 -29.56
C HIS A 50 0.99 49.53 -28.63
N ASN A 51 0.82 48.32 -29.17
CA ASN A 51 0.28 47.16 -28.48
C ASN A 51 0.86 45.85 -29.05
N LEU A 52 0.49 44.73 -28.43
CA LEU A 52 0.94 43.39 -28.79
C LEU A 52 -0.06 42.60 -29.66
N LYS A 53 -1.06 43.23 -30.31
CA LYS A 53 -2.20 42.50 -30.91
C LYS A 53 -1.79 41.37 -31.87
N ASP A 54 -0.75 41.57 -32.67
CA ASP A 54 -0.29 40.57 -33.63
C ASP A 54 0.69 39.58 -33.00
N SER A 55 1.67 40.05 -32.22
CA SER A 55 2.62 39.18 -31.51
C SER A 55 1.99 38.34 -30.40
N ALA A 56 0.89 38.78 -29.80
CA ALA A 56 0.15 38.01 -28.79
C ALA A 56 -0.45 36.71 -29.37
N LYS A 57 -0.63 36.63 -30.70
CA LYS A 57 -1.07 35.41 -31.39
C LYS A 57 -0.01 34.31 -31.37
N TRP A 58 1.23 34.63 -31.00
CA TRP A 58 2.30 33.65 -30.83
C TRP A 58 2.19 32.86 -29.52
N ILE A 59 1.43 33.32 -28.52
CA ILE A 59 1.22 32.58 -27.28
C ILE A 59 0.62 31.19 -27.59
N GLY A 60 1.22 30.15 -27.00
CA GLY A 60 0.84 28.75 -27.19
C GLY A 60 1.32 28.13 -28.52
N LYS A 61 2.00 28.89 -29.38
CA LYS A 61 2.53 28.40 -30.66
C LYS A 61 3.90 27.75 -30.49
N SER A 62 4.26 26.91 -31.46
CA SER A 62 5.58 26.29 -31.53
C SER A 62 6.67 27.34 -31.78
N PHE A 63 7.80 27.14 -31.14
CA PHE A 63 9.04 27.86 -31.35
C PHE A 63 10.12 26.87 -31.76
N ALA A 64 10.91 27.19 -32.77
CA ALA A 64 11.99 26.34 -33.25
C ALA A 64 13.28 27.13 -33.41
N VAL A 65 14.41 26.51 -33.03
CA VAL A 65 15.75 27.00 -33.35
C VAL A 65 16.37 26.05 -34.37
N TYR A 66 16.93 26.64 -35.42
CA TYR A 66 17.64 25.93 -36.48
C TYR A 66 19.10 26.32 -36.44
N ALA A 67 20.00 25.35 -36.48
CA ALA A 67 21.43 25.60 -36.43
C ALA A 67 22.23 24.72 -37.41
N GLY A 68 23.46 25.15 -37.68
CA GLY A 68 24.38 24.46 -38.58
C GLY A 68 24.13 24.74 -40.07
N GLU A 69 25.04 24.26 -40.92
CA GLU A 69 25.02 24.56 -42.37
C GLU A 69 23.78 24.03 -43.09
N LYS A 70 23.21 22.93 -42.58
CA LYS A 70 21.99 22.30 -43.11
C LYS A 70 20.70 22.87 -42.50
N SER A 71 20.79 23.86 -41.61
CA SER A 71 19.65 24.43 -40.88
C SER A 71 18.83 23.34 -40.16
N GLU A 72 19.53 22.51 -39.40
CA GLU A 72 18.92 21.39 -38.66
C GLU A 72 18.15 21.93 -37.47
N THR A 73 17.01 21.30 -37.13
CA THR A 73 16.24 21.71 -35.95
C THR A 73 16.98 21.23 -34.70
N THR A 74 17.47 22.14 -33.88
CA THR A 74 18.20 21.82 -32.64
C THR A 74 17.36 22.04 -31.39
N PHE A 75 16.26 22.78 -31.49
CA PHE A 75 15.35 22.99 -30.37
C PHE A 75 13.92 23.20 -30.83
N MET A 76 12.98 22.56 -30.13
CA MET A 76 11.55 22.78 -30.20
C MET A 76 11.01 23.19 -28.83
N GLY A 77 10.20 24.23 -28.85
CA GLY A 77 9.59 24.80 -27.65
C GLY A 77 8.21 25.35 -27.91
N VAL A 78 7.62 25.91 -26.86
CA VAL A 78 6.33 26.58 -26.88
C VAL A 78 6.48 27.99 -26.32
N VAL A 79 5.92 28.97 -27.03
CA VAL A 79 5.88 30.36 -26.58
C VAL A 79 4.87 30.49 -25.45
N THR A 80 5.30 30.97 -24.28
CA THR A 80 4.43 31.17 -23.10
C THR A 80 4.33 32.63 -22.67
N GLY A 81 5.21 33.49 -23.17
CA GLY A 81 5.21 34.91 -22.86
C GLY A 81 5.56 35.75 -24.08
N VAL A 82 4.86 36.88 -24.22
CA VAL A 82 5.18 37.92 -25.18
C VAL A 82 4.99 39.26 -24.47
N SER A 83 6.04 40.07 -24.43
CA SER A 83 6.02 41.38 -23.80
C SER A 83 6.61 42.46 -24.71
N LEU A 84 6.11 43.68 -24.56
CA LEU A 84 6.62 44.87 -25.24
C LEU A 84 7.45 45.67 -24.25
N HIS A 85 8.76 45.79 -24.51
CA HIS A 85 9.68 46.56 -23.69
C HIS A 85 10.00 47.90 -24.35
N ARG A 86 9.75 48.98 -23.63
CA ARG A 86 10.13 50.35 -24.02
C ARG A 86 10.83 51.02 -22.86
N LYS A 87 11.94 51.70 -23.16
CA LYS A 87 12.68 52.48 -22.19
C LYS A 87 13.13 53.77 -22.84
N ASN A 88 12.97 54.89 -22.14
CA ASN A 88 13.28 56.23 -22.65
C ASN A 88 12.57 56.52 -23.98
N SER A 89 13.21 57.27 -24.89
CA SER A 89 12.70 57.62 -26.22
C SER A 89 12.98 56.56 -27.29
N ASP A 90 13.39 55.34 -26.90
CA ASP A 90 13.60 54.24 -27.85
C ASP A 90 12.26 53.64 -28.30
N PHE A 91 12.18 53.23 -29.56
CA PHE A 91 11.03 52.52 -30.11
C PHE A 91 10.77 51.21 -29.34
N GLY A 92 11.82 50.59 -28.79
CA GLY A 92 11.75 49.39 -27.95
C GLY A 92 11.86 48.08 -28.73
N HIS A 93 11.52 46.96 -28.07
CA HIS A 93 11.58 45.62 -28.65
C HIS A 93 10.46 44.73 -28.11
N ILE A 94 10.17 43.64 -28.84
CA ILE A 94 9.30 42.57 -28.39
C ILE A 94 10.19 41.48 -27.79
N LEU A 95 9.88 41.04 -26.57
CA LEU A 95 10.46 39.86 -25.96
C LEU A 95 9.47 38.71 -26.12
N VAL A 96 9.90 37.66 -26.82
CA VAL A 96 9.19 36.38 -26.89
C VAL A 96 9.93 35.41 -25.98
N SER A 97 9.24 34.85 -25.00
CA SER A 97 9.82 33.89 -24.06
C SER A 97 8.99 32.62 -24.01
N GLY A 98 9.65 31.52 -23.68
CA GLY A 98 8.95 30.25 -23.57
C GLY A 98 9.85 29.15 -23.02
N TYR A 99 9.35 27.93 -23.17
CA TYR A 99 9.98 26.73 -22.63
C TYR A 99 10.09 25.65 -23.69
N SER A 100 10.82 24.57 -23.41
CA SER A 100 10.78 23.33 -24.20
C SER A 100 9.36 22.77 -24.31
N GLU A 101 9.11 21.92 -25.31
CA GLU A 101 7.84 21.20 -25.49
C GLU A 101 7.42 20.43 -24.22
N THR A 102 8.38 20.00 -23.40
CA THR A 102 8.13 19.36 -22.11
C THR A 102 7.29 20.20 -21.14
N TYR A 103 7.23 21.53 -21.31
CA TYR A 103 6.38 22.40 -20.48
C TYR A 103 4.88 22.11 -20.62
N ARG A 104 4.46 21.37 -21.66
CA ARG A 104 3.10 20.84 -21.77
C ARG A 104 2.74 19.82 -20.67
N LEU A 105 3.76 19.24 -20.02
CA LEU A 105 3.62 18.35 -18.88
C LEU A 105 3.55 19.12 -17.54
N GLU A 106 3.69 20.44 -17.56
CA GLU A 106 3.52 21.27 -16.36
C GLU A 106 2.01 21.55 -16.13
N THR A 107 1.27 20.46 -15.89
CA THR A 107 -0.16 20.50 -15.54
C THR A 107 -0.36 21.07 -14.15
N ASP A 108 -1.60 21.43 -13.81
CA ASP A 108 -1.96 21.66 -12.41
C ASP A 108 -1.78 20.37 -11.58
N LEU A 109 -1.72 20.53 -10.26
CA LEU A 109 -1.52 19.44 -9.31
C LEU A 109 -2.68 18.45 -9.42
N ASN A 110 -2.36 17.18 -9.66
CA ASN A 110 -3.36 16.16 -9.88
C ASN A 110 -3.07 14.83 -9.19
N PHE A 111 -4.05 13.94 -9.23
CA PHE A 111 -3.97 12.59 -8.67
C PHE A 111 -4.23 11.57 -9.77
N ASN A 112 -3.38 10.56 -9.84
CA ASN A 112 -3.54 9.44 -10.76
C ASN A 112 -2.88 8.19 -10.19
N SER A 113 -3.22 7.02 -10.72
CA SER A 113 -2.63 5.75 -10.30
C SER A 113 -2.58 4.71 -11.40
N TRP A 114 -1.55 3.89 -11.37
CA TRP A 114 -1.34 2.77 -12.28
C TRP A 114 -1.05 1.49 -11.51
N THR A 115 -1.52 0.37 -12.05
CA THR A 115 -1.30 -0.98 -11.52
C THR A 115 -0.95 -1.92 -12.67
N GLY A 116 0.10 -2.73 -12.52
CA GLY A 116 0.50 -3.72 -13.52
C GLY A 116 1.10 -3.12 -14.80
N CYS A 117 1.55 -1.87 -14.76
CA CYS A 117 2.21 -1.15 -15.85
C CYS A 117 3.72 -1.10 -15.63
N THR A 118 4.52 -1.00 -16.69
CA THR A 118 5.95 -0.69 -16.60
C THR A 118 6.18 0.83 -16.52
N LEU A 119 7.39 1.27 -16.15
CA LEU A 119 7.76 2.69 -16.25
C LEU A 119 7.57 3.21 -17.68
N ALA A 120 7.97 2.41 -18.68
CA ALA A 120 7.86 2.79 -20.08
C ALA A 120 6.40 3.05 -20.50
N ASP A 121 5.47 2.22 -20.04
CA ASP A 121 4.04 2.39 -20.33
C ASP A 121 3.50 3.71 -19.77
N ILE A 122 3.87 4.04 -18.52
CA ILE A 122 3.42 5.25 -17.82
C ILE A 122 3.96 6.51 -18.52
N ILE A 123 5.27 6.56 -18.77
CA ILE A 123 5.89 7.71 -19.43
C ILE A 123 5.30 7.89 -20.83
N LYS A 124 5.08 6.80 -21.57
CA LYS A 124 4.47 6.85 -22.90
C LYS A 124 3.05 7.38 -22.87
N GLU A 125 2.24 6.93 -21.92
CA GLU A 125 0.86 7.41 -21.75
C GLU A 125 0.82 8.92 -21.50
N MET A 126 1.63 9.41 -20.54
CA MET A 126 1.66 10.81 -20.15
C MET A 126 2.18 11.72 -21.26
N THR A 127 3.30 11.36 -21.88
CA THR A 127 3.88 12.14 -22.98
C THR A 127 2.96 12.19 -24.20
N SER A 128 2.31 11.07 -24.55
CA SER A 128 1.34 11.03 -25.64
C SER A 128 0.11 11.90 -25.37
N LYS A 129 -0.42 11.89 -24.14
CA LYS A 129 -1.55 12.75 -23.73
C LYS A 129 -1.19 14.24 -23.80
N ALA A 130 0.03 14.59 -23.41
CA ALA A 130 0.52 15.97 -23.44
C ALA A 130 0.99 16.44 -24.84
N GLY A 131 1.09 15.53 -25.83
CA GLY A 131 1.61 15.84 -27.16
C GLY A 131 3.12 16.07 -27.19
N VAL A 132 3.87 15.49 -26.26
CA VAL A 132 5.33 15.60 -26.16
C VAL A 132 5.98 14.38 -26.78
N SER A 133 6.90 14.58 -27.73
CA SER A 133 7.69 13.48 -28.31
C SER A 133 8.68 12.95 -27.27
N ALA A 134 8.85 11.62 -27.20
CA ALA A 134 9.70 11.00 -26.19
C ALA A 134 10.42 9.74 -26.69
N ARG A 135 11.67 9.55 -26.25
CA ARG A 135 12.45 8.32 -26.37
C ARG A 135 12.56 7.66 -25.00
N ILE A 136 12.02 6.45 -24.89
CA ILE A 136 11.78 5.79 -23.62
C ILE A 136 12.53 4.46 -23.61
N ASN A 137 13.57 4.35 -22.78
CA ASN A 137 14.39 3.15 -22.61
C ASN A 137 14.89 2.99 -21.16
N PRO A 138 13.98 2.84 -20.17
CA PRO A 138 14.38 2.62 -18.78
C PRO A 138 15.06 1.27 -18.58
N GLU A 139 16.03 1.19 -17.68
CA GLU A 139 16.65 -0.07 -17.29
C GLU A 139 15.72 -0.93 -16.42
N TYR A 140 14.85 -0.28 -15.62
CA TYR A 140 13.80 -0.97 -14.89
C TYR A 140 12.60 -1.27 -15.79
N THR A 141 12.45 -2.55 -16.17
CA THR A 141 11.44 -3.03 -17.13
C THR A 141 10.34 -3.88 -16.49
N GLU A 142 10.40 -4.09 -15.17
CA GLU A 142 9.42 -4.90 -14.44
C GLU A 142 8.09 -4.14 -14.29
N LYS A 143 7.01 -4.89 -14.09
CA LYS A 143 5.68 -4.31 -13.86
C LYS A 143 5.58 -3.83 -12.41
N LEU A 144 5.06 -2.62 -12.25
CA LEU A 144 4.82 -2.01 -10.95
C LEU A 144 3.49 -2.48 -10.38
N ASP A 145 3.49 -2.99 -9.15
CA ASP A 145 2.27 -3.39 -8.44
C ASP A 145 1.28 -2.22 -8.33
N TYR A 146 1.77 -1.08 -7.87
CA TYR A 146 1.01 0.15 -7.69
C TYR A 146 1.95 1.36 -7.67
N VAL A 147 1.61 2.37 -8.46
CA VAL A 147 2.26 3.68 -8.42
C VAL A 147 1.19 4.77 -8.50
N CYS A 148 1.36 5.82 -7.71
CA CYS A 148 0.42 6.91 -7.58
C CYS A 148 1.13 8.24 -7.80
N GLN A 149 0.58 9.07 -8.68
CA GLN A 149 0.84 10.50 -8.77
C GLN A 149 -0.01 11.18 -7.71
N TYR A 150 0.61 11.92 -6.79
CA TYR A 150 -0.06 12.43 -5.60
C TYR A 150 0.17 13.93 -5.47
N ASN A 151 -0.81 14.73 -5.90
CA ASN A 151 -0.76 16.19 -5.84
C ASN A 151 0.50 16.75 -6.54
N GLU A 152 0.77 16.25 -7.74
CA GLU A 152 1.95 16.59 -8.54
C GLU A 152 1.52 17.00 -9.95
N SER A 153 2.28 17.89 -10.59
CA SER A 153 2.21 18.06 -12.05
C SER A 153 2.73 16.81 -12.75
N ASP A 154 2.32 16.60 -14.00
CA ASP A 154 2.77 15.45 -14.79
C ASP A 154 4.31 15.43 -14.94
N PHE A 155 4.95 16.60 -15.13
CA PHE A 155 6.41 16.69 -15.21
C PHE A 155 7.09 16.39 -13.86
N THR A 156 6.54 16.90 -12.76
CA THR A 156 7.06 16.62 -11.41
C THR A 156 6.97 15.13 -11.08
N PHE A 157 5.88 14.47 -11.46
CA PHE A 157 5.75 13.02 -11.32
C PHE A 157 6.79 12.26 -12.14
N ILE A 158 7.05 12.67 -13.39
CA ILE A 158 8.12 12.08 -14.23
C ILE A 158 9.50 12.28 -13.59
N LYS A 159 9.80 13.49 -13.09
CA LYS A 159 11.04 13.76 -12.32
C LYS A 159 11.16 12.84 -11.12
N ARG A 160 10.08 12.63 -10.36
CA ARG A 160 10.08 11.71 -9.24
C ARG A 160 10.32 10.27 -9.66
N LEU A 161 9.72 9.79 -10.75
CA LEU A 161 10.00 8.45 -11.27
C LEU A 161 11.48 8.31 -11.66
N ALA A 162 12.05 9.32 -12.31
CA ALA A 162 13.48 9.36 -12.61
C ALA A 162 14.33 9.32 -11.32
N LEU A 163 13.95 10.05 -10.26
CA LEU A 163 14.61 9.98 -8.95
C LEU A 163 14.50 8.59 -8.29
N GLN A 164 13.30 8.02 -8.26
CA GLN A 164 13.02 6.74 -7.57
C GLN A 164 13.79 5.58 -8.21
N TYR A 165 13.94 5.59 -9.54
CA TYR A 165 14.57 4.51 -10.29
C TYR A 165 15.97 4.85 -10.81
N ASN A 166 16.45 6.08 -10.56
CA ASN A 166 17.69 6.65 -11.09
C ASN A 166 17.77 6.53 -12.62
N GLU A 167 16.67 6.80 -13.31
CA GLU A 167 16.63 6.78 -14.77
C GLU A 167 17.07 8.13 -15.34
N TRP A 168 17.66 8.11 -16.54
CA TRP A 168 18.06 9.34 -17.23
C TRP A 168 16.81 10.17 -17.54
N LEU A 169 16.88 11.48 -17.34
CA LEU A 169 15.78 12.39 -17.66
C LEU A 169 16.34 13.70 -18.24
N TYR A 170 16.12 13.93 -19.52
CA TYR A 170 16.47 15.21 -20.15
C TYR A 170 15.66 15.42 -21.42
N TYR A 171 15.61 16.66 -21.90
CA TYR A 171 15.11 16.99 -23.23
C TYR A 171 16.31 17.20 -24.14
N ASP A 172 16.40 16.52 -25.28
CA ASP A 172 17.54 16.68 -26.19
C ASP A 172 17.39 17.88 -27.15
N GLY A 173 16.29 18.62 -27.01
CA GLY A 173 15.88 19.69 -27.92
C GLY A 173 14.70 19.30 -28.80
N ILE A 174 14.43 18.00 -29.00
CA ILE A 174 13.32 17.49 -29.83
C ILE A 174 12.46 16.50 -29.04
N ASP A 175 13.09 15.50 -28.42
CA ASP A 175 12.47 14.42 -27.66
C ASP A 175 12.78 14.52 -26.16
N LEU A 176 11.79 14.23 -25.33
CA LEU A 176 12.03 13.89 -23.93
C LEU A 176 12.66 12.50 -23.85
N VAL A 177 13.86 12.40 -23.28
CA VAL A 177 14.57 11.14 -23.07
C VAL A 177 14.32 10.66 -21.64
N PHE A 178 13.76 9.46 -21.50
CA PHE A 178 13.57 8.78 -20.22
C PHE A 178 14.26 7.41 -20.25
N GLY A 179 15.31 7.24 -19.44
CA GLY A 179 16.21 6.08 -19.47
C GLY A 179 17.36 6.24 -20.47
N ARG A 180 18.43 5.45 -20.29
CA ARG A 180 19.68 5.60 -21.05
C ARG A 180 19.47 5.18 -22.51
N PRO A 181 19.83 6.00 -23.51
CA PRO A 181 19.80 5.60 -24.92
C PRO A 181 20.69 4.36 -25.18
N VAL A 182 20.30 3.52 -26.15
CA VAL A 182 21.09 2.33 -26.53
C VAL A 182 22.48 2.71 -27.06
N HIS A 183 22.54 3.82 -27.81
CA HIS A 183 23.78 4.42 -28.28
C HIS A 183 23.75 5.92 -27.97
N LEU A 184 24.87 6.45 -27.47
CA LEU A 184 25.05 7.89 -27.37
C LEU A 184 25.30 8.48 -28.76
N PRO A 185 25.00 9.78 -28.98
CA PRO A 185 25.33 10.47 -30.22
C PRO A 185 26.83 10.44 -30.53
N ASP A 186 27.19 10.53 -31.82
CA ASP A 186 28.59 10.64 -32.24
C ASP A 186 29.27 11.86 -31.61
N ALA A 187 30.50 11.68 -31.13
CA ALA A 187 31.23 12.73 -30.44
C ALA A 187 31.62 13.88 -31.38
N VAL A 188 31.24 15.10 -31.00
CA VAL A 188 31.65 16.34 -31.70
C VAL A 188 33.03 16.76 -31.20
N LYS A 189 34.01 16.84 -32.11
CA LYS A 189 35.39 17.20 -31.75
C LYS A 189 35.51 18.69 -31.42
N LEU A 190 35.95 19.01 -30.21
CA LEU A 190 36.25 20.36 -29.78
C LEU A 190 37.70 20.48 -29.33
N GLU A 191 38.41 21.46 -29.88
CA GLU A 191 39.83 21.67 -29.60
C GLU A 191 40.04 23.05 -28.98
N PHE A 192 40.68 23.08 -27.81
CA PHE A 192 41.02 24.31 -27.10
C PHE A 192 41.95 25.19 -27.95
N GLY A 193 41.57 26.47 -28.09
CA GLY A 193 42.27 27.42 -28.95
C GLY A 193 41.79 27.43 -30.41
N THR A 194 40.90 26.50 -30.81
CA THR A 194 40.30 26.46 -32.15
C THR A 194 38.76 26.56 -32.07
N SER A 195 38.07 25.50 -31.68
CA SER A 195 36.59 25.44 -31.60
C SER A 195 36.07 25.57 -30.17
N LEU A 196 36.97 25.63 -29.19
CA LEU A 196 36.72 25.81 -27.77
C LEU A 196 37.57 26.99 -27.26
N SER A 197 36.92 28.05 -26.79
CA SER A 197 37.56 29.30 -26.35
C SER A 197 37.87 29.34 -24.86
N SER A 198 37.17 28.56 -24.05
CA SER A 198 37.37 28.41 -22.61
C SER A 198 37.17 26.95 -22.22
N LEU A 199 37.97 26.48 -21.25
CA LEU A 199 37.91 25.13 -20.71
C LEU A 199 38.33 25.14 -19.25
N ASP A 200 37.42 24.79 -18.36
CA ASP A 200 37.69 24.49 -16.96
C ASP A 200 37.42 23.01 -16.70
N ILE A 201 38.35 22.33 -16.02
CA ILE A 201 38.23 20.93 -15.63
C ILE A 201 38.22 20.86 -14.11
N GLY A 202 37.23 20.17 -13.54
CA GLY A 202 37.04 20.13 -12.08
C GLY A 202 36.71 18.74 -11.57
N VAL A 203 37.15 18.47 -10.34
CA VAL A 203 36.83 17.24 -9.60
C VAL A 203 36.21 17.54 -8.24
N LYS A 204 35.29 16.68 -7.77
CA LYS A 204 34.54 16.85 -6.51
C LYS A 204 34.37 15.54 -5.77
N ALA A 205 34.55 15.57 -4.45
CA ALA A 205 34.31 14.44 -3.55
C ALA A 205 32.81 14.32 -3.19
N LEU A 206 32.05 13.54 -3.96
CA LEU A 206 30.58 13.42 -3.82
C LEU A 206 30.10 12.08 -3.24
N ALA A 207 30.90 11.03 -3.32
CA ALA A 207 30.51 9.69 -2.88
C ALA A 207 30.22 9.64 -1.38
N LYS A 208 28.98 9.28 -1.02
CA LYS A 208 28.55 9.11 0.37
C LYS A 208 28.00 7.69 0.55
N PRO A 209 28.69 6.81 1.32
CA PRO A 209 28.21 5.46 1.56
C PRO A 209 26.81 5.46 2.18
N ALA A 210 25.96 4.53 1.73
CA ALA A 210 24.66 4.30 2.32
C ALA A 210 24.36 2.80 2.42
N LYS A 211 23.65 2.43 3.50
CA LYS A 211 23.00 1.13 3.66
C LYS A 211 21.50 1.32 3.48
N VAL A 212 20.99 0.77 2.40
CA VAL A 212 19.58 0.90 2.01
C VAL A 212 18.82 -0.36 2.40
N PHE A 213 17.65 -0.20 3.02
CA PHE A 213 16.77 -1.31 3.37
C PHE A 213 15.36 -1.17 2.79
N SER A 214 14.67 -2.29 2.62
CA SER A 214 13.25 -2.39 2.29
C SER A 214 12.66 -3.64 2.94
N TYR A 215 11.35 -3.61 3.20
CA TYR A 215 10.61 -4.76 3.74
C TYR A 215 9.52 -5.19 2.76
N HIS A 216 9.63 -6.43 2.29
CA HIS A 216 8.71 -7.09 1.39
C HIS A 216 7.76 -7.99 2.18
N SER A 217 6.53 -7.51 2.37
CA SER A 217 5.57 -8.14 3.28
C SER A 217 4.99 -9.47 2.78
N LEU A 218 5.01 -9.74 1.48
CA LEU A 218 4.45 -10.99 0.94
C LEU A 218 5.26 -12.22 1.38
N ASN A 219 6.58 -12.05 1.52
CA ASN A 219 7.51 -13.13 1.88
C ASN A 219 8.09 -12.96 3.29
N ASP A 220 7.60 -12.00 4.07
CA ASP A 220 8.18 -11.57 5.35
C ASP A 220 9.71 -11.41 5.31
N GLN A 221 10.19 -10.66 4.31
CA GLN A 221 11.62 -10.55 4.02
C GLN A 221 12.10 -9.10 4.12
N THR A 222 13.17 -8.89 4.89
CA THR A 222 13.94 -7.65 4.84
C THR A 222 15.05 -7.81 3.80
N ILE A 223 15.10 -6.87 2.86
CA ILE A 223 16.13 -6.80 1.82
C ILE A 223 16.96 -5.55 2.10
N ALA A 224 18.29 -5.70 2.17
CA ALA A 224 19.19 -4.58 2.37
C ALA A 224 20.48 -4.76 1.56
N ALA A 225 21.02 -3.67 1.06
CA ALA A 225 22.31 -3.63 0.37
C ALA A 225 23.05 -2.32 0.70
N GLU A 226 24.36 -2.34 0.51
CA GLU A 226 25.21 -1.16 0.64
C GLU A 226 25.52 -0.60 -0.76
N THR A 227 25.64 0.72 -0.86
CA THR A 227 26.14 1.36 -2.07
C THR A 227 27.54 0.84 -2.41
N PRO A 228 27.84 0.57 -3.69
CA PRO A 228 29.14 0.05 -4.08
C PRO A 228 30.26 1.06 -3.76
N ASN A 229 31.44 0.54 -3.38
CA ASN A 229 32.63 1.33 -3.09
C ASN A 229 33.67 1.32 -4.23
N LYS A 230 33.33 0.72 -5.36
CA LYS A 230 34.14 0.66 -6.57
C LYS A 230 33.24 1.02 -7.75
N PRO A 231 33.35 2.23 -8.30
CA PRO A 231 32.54 2.62 -9.43
C PRO A 231 33.06 1.94 -10.71
N THR A 232 32.16 1.55 -11.60
CA THR A 232 32.49 1.02 -12.93
C THR A 232 32.29 2.05 -14.04
N ASP A 233 31.65 3.18 -13.72
CA ASP A 233 31.14 4.19 -14.64
C ASP A 233 31.91 5.53 -14.53
N LYS A 234 33.18 5.47 -14.12
CA LYS A 234 34.03 6.64 -13.88
C LYS A 234 35.33 6.52 -14.66
N ASP A 235 35.78 7.65 -15.15
CA ASP A 235 37.12 7.82 -15.68
C ASP A 235 38.15 7.97 -14.55
N GLN A 236 39.43 8.16 -14.88
CA GLN A 236 40.51 8.19 -13.89
C GLN A 236 40.30 9.28 -12.83
N LEU A 237 39.98 10.51 -13.25
CA LEU A 237 39.78 11.63 -12.33
C LEU A 237 38.53 11.45 -11.47
N GLY A 238 37.43 10.97 -12.06
CA GLY A 238 36.21 10.63 -11.34
C GLY A 238 36.43 9.52 -10.30
N TYR A 239 37.27 8.51 -10.62
CA TYR A 239 37.61 7.42 -9.72
C TYR A 239 38.43 7.90 -8.52
N GLU A 240 39.44 8.74 -8.74
CA GLU A 240 40.25 9.31 -7.65
C GLU A 240 39.41 10.18 -6.71
N ALA A 241 38.55 11.03 -7.26
CA ALA A 241 37.62 11.86 -6.48
C ALA A 241 36.63 11.00 -5.67
N PHE A 242 36.17 9.88 -6.25
CA PHE A 242 35.31 8.91 -5.57
C PHE A 242 36.01 8.28 -4.36
N GLN A 243 37.26 7.82 -4.53
CA GLN A 243 38.04 7.22 -3.43
C GLN A 243 38.30 8.25 -2.31
N ALA A 244 38.72 9.47 -2.67
CA ALA A 244 38.92 10.54 -1.70
C ALA A 244 37.63 10.85 -0.90
N SER A 245 36.48 10.80 -1.56
CA SER A 245 35.19 11.00 -0.91
C SER A 245 34.83 9.90 0.09
N LEU A 246 35.16 8.64 -0.21
CA LEU A 246 34.97 7.54 0.74
C LEU A 246 35.84 7.65 2.00
N GLU A 247 37.03 8.27 1.88
CA GLU A 247 37.88 8.55 3.03
C GLU A 247 37.32 9.68 3.90
N MET A 248 36.67 10.66 3.27
CA MET A 248 36.01 11.80 3.93
C MET A 248 34.71 11.39 4.63
N TYR A 249 33.89 10.55 3.97
CA TYR A 249 32.58 10.11 4.47
C TYR A 249 32.60 8.62 4.84
N ARG A 250 33.09 8.31 6.04
CA ARG A 250 33.34 6.92 6.48
C ARG A 250 32.11 6.16 6.96
N ASN A 251 31.09 6.88 7.44
CA ASN A 251 29.94 6.27 8.11
C ASN A 251 28.77 6.11 7.13
N PRO A 252 28.35 4.88 6.79
CA PRO A 252 27.22 4.69 5.88
C PRO A 252 25.90 5.18 6.49
N ALA A 253 25.20 6.03 5.75
CA ALA A 253 23.87 6.49 6.12
C ALA A 253 22.85 5.33 6.02
N ARG A 254 21.97 5.17 7.02
CA ARG A 254 20.88 4.18 6.95
C ARG A 254 19.65 4.82 6.34
N GLN A 255 19.20 4.28 5.21
CA GLN A 255 18.10 4.85 4.43
C GLN A 255 17.14 3.73 3.99
N TYR A 256 15.87 4.07 3.74
CA TYR A 256 14.98 3.15 3.06
C TYR A 256 15.06 3.36 1.54
N ALA A 257 14.79 2.32 0.75
CA ALA A 257 14.70 2.45 -0.70
C ALA A 257 13.48 3.30 -1.07
N LEU A 258 13.63 4.28 -1.97
CA LEU A 258 12.51 5.06 -2.50
C LEU A 258 11.52 4.18 -3.29
N PRO A 259 11.95 3.34 -4.25
CA PRO A 259 11.04 2.43 -4.93
C PRO A 259 10.67 1.24 -4.03
N ARG A 260 9.59 0.55 -4.37
CA ARG A 260 9.27 -0.76 -3.78
C ARG A 260 10.27 -1.79 -4.32
N ILE A 261 10.71 -2.69 -3.44
CA ILE A 261 11.70 -3.72 -3.75
C ILE A 261 11.07 -5.08 -3.45
N HIS A 262 11.04 -5.94 -4.45
CA HIS A 262 10.54 -7.32 -4.42
C HIS A 262 11.68 -8.32 -4.32
N TYR A 263 12.81 -8.04 -4.98
CA TYR A 263 13.94 -8.97 -5.07
C TYR A 263 15.28 -8.30 -4.76
N THR A 264 16.26 -9.10 -4.33
CA THR A 264 17.61 -8.60 -4.03
C THR A 264 18.29 -7.97 -5.24
N SER A 265 18.06 -8.48 -6.45
CA SER A 265 18.60 -7.91 -7.70
C SER A 265 18.16 -6.47 -7.93
N GLU A 266 16.90 -6.14 -7.64
CA GLU A 266 16.38 -4.77 -7.73
C GLU A 266 17.05 -3.85 -6.71
N MET A 267 17.27 -4.33 -5.48
CA MET A 267 17.99 -3.57 -4.46
C MET A 267 19.43 -3.28 -4.90
N THR A 268 20.14 -4.30 -5.41
CA THR A 268 21.52 -4.14 -5.91
C THR A 268 21.58 -3.13 -7.05
N ARG A 269 20.64 -3.19 -8.00
CA ARG A 269 20.52 -2.20 -9.09
C ARG A 269 20.26 -0.79 -8.53
N TYR A 270 19.32 -0.66 -7.60
CA TYR A 270 18.96 0.64 -6.99
C TYR A 270 20.15 1.29 -6.26
N VAL A 271 20.84 0.57 -5.37
CA VAL A 271 21.98 1.13 -4.62
C VAL A 271 23.17 1.45 -5.52
N ARG A 272 23.36 0.68 -6.59
CA ARG A 272 24.36 0.96 -7.63
C ARG A 272 24.04 2.27 -8.33
N LYS A 273 22.87 2.38 -8.98
CA LYS A 273 22.48 3.57 -9.74
C LYS A 273 22.39 4.82 -8.87
N LYS A 274 21.92 4.70 -7.62
CA LYS A 274 21.92 5.80 -6.66
C LYS A 274 23.33 6.36 -6.41
N GLN A 275 24.31 5.49 -6.21
CA GLN A 275 25.69 5.91 -6.01
C GLN A 275 26.29 6.51 -7.28
N GLU A 276 25.99 5.92 -8.45
CA GLU A 276 26.42 6.41 -9.76
C GLU A 276 25.87 7.82 -10.02
N ALA A 277 24.56 8.03 -9.86
CA ALA A 277 23.87 9.30 -10.04
C ALA A 277 24.43 10.40 -9.11
N ALA A 278 24.55 10.10 -7.81
CA ALA A 278 25.06 11.05 -6.82
C ALA A 278 26.54 11.44 -7.07
N THR A 279 27.28 10.63 -7.81
CA THR A 279 28.71 10.84 -8.12
C THR A 279 28.98 11.14 -9.58
N ALA A 280 27.95 11.28 -10.42
CA ALA A 280 28.10 11.50 -11.86
C ALA A 280 28.88 12.79 -12.16
N GLU A 281 28.79 13.80 -11.29
CA GLU A 281 29.54 15.06 -11.39
C GLU A 281 30.87 15.09 -10.62
N SER A 282 31.39 13.93 -10.18
CA SER A 282 32.69 13.85 -9.49
C SER A 282 33.84 14.33 -10.38
N HIS A 283 33.70 14.24 -11.69
CA HIS A 283 34.52 14.91 -12.69
C HIS A 283 33.57 15.66 -13.63
N TYR A 284 33.82 16.94 -13.86
CA TYR A 284 33.04 17.78 -14.77
C TYR A 284 33.94 18.75 -15.52
N VAL A 285 33.46 19.22 -16.66
CA VAL A 285 34.09 20.25 -17.46
C VAL A 285 33.12 21.39 -17.71
N LEU A 286 33.63 22.61 -17.74
CA LEU A 286 32.93 23.79 -18.23
C LEU A 286 33.65 24.26 -19.49
N GLY A 287 32.90 24.58 -20.52
CA GLY A 287 33.49 24.99 -21.80
C GLY A 287 32.71 26.11 -22.46
N GLN A 288 33.40 26.88 -23.31
CA GLN A 288 32.77 27.84 -24.22
C GLN A 288 33.12 27.52 -25.67
N SER A 289 32.12 27.45 -26.54
CA SER A 289 32.27 27.07 -27.95
C SER A 289 31.45 27.96 -28.88
N GLU A 290 31.81 27.96 -30.17
CA GLU A 290 31.05 28.57 -31.26
C GLU A 290 30.29 27.53 -32.11
N THR A 291 30.27 26.26 -31.70
CA THR A 291 29.55 25.19 -32.40
C THR A 291 28.05 25.28 -32.10
N ALA A 292 27.24 25.60 -33.12
CA ALA A 292 25.82 25.91 -32.97
C ALA A 292 24.89 24.69 -32.85
N THR A 293 25.39 23.50 -33.19
CA THR A 293 24.62 22.25 -33.21
C THR A 293 24.65 21.48 -31.89
N LEU A 294 25.45 21.92 -30.91
CA LEU A 294 25.51 21.30 -29.60
C LEU A 294 24.21 21.54 -28.83
N VAL A 295 23.75 20.55 -28.09
CA VAL A 295 22.55 20.61 -27.24
C VAL A 295 22.78 19.78 -25.97
N THR A 296 21.89 19.88 -24.99
CA THR A 296 21.87 18.92 -23.87
C THR A 296 21.76 17.50 -24.42
N GLY A 297 22.64 16.62 -23.97
CA GLY A 297 22.74 15.24 -24.46
C GLY A 297 23.72 15.01 -25.62
N SER A 298 24.31 16.05 -26.19
CA SER A 298 25.45 15.89 -27.11
C SER A 298 26.67 15.31 -26.38
N VAL A 299 27.47 14.53 -27.09
CA VAL A 299 28.80 14.09 -26.65
C VAL A 299 29.87 14.92 -27.34
N VAL A 300 30.88 15.38 -26.62
CA VAL A 300 32.01 16.15 -27.14
C VAL A 300 33.33 15.44 -26.85
N ASP A 301 34.18 15.27 -27.86
CA ASP A 301 35.57 14.80 -27.72
C ASP A 301 36.46 16.01 -27.55
N LEU A 302 36.96 16.22 -26.32
CA LEU A 302 37.74 17.40 -25.97
C LEU A 302 39.24 17.15 -26.18
N LYS A 303 39.90 18.11 -26.83
CA LYS A 303 41.36 18.10 -27.04
C LYS A 303 41.99 19.40 -26.60
N SER A 304 43.18 19.30 -26.03
CA SER A 304 44.03 20.45 -25.75
C SER A 304 45.29 20.37 -26.60
N SER A 305 45.57 21.46 -27.32
CA SER A 305 46.78 21.55 -28.15
C SER A 305 47.64 22.71 -27.67
N PHE A 306 48.93 22.45 -27.44
CA PHE A 306 49.90 23.47 -27.04
C PHE A 306 51.15 23.41 -27.92
N LEU A 307 51.74 24.59 -28.16
CA LEU A 307 53.02 24.71 -28.85
C LEU A 307 54.15 24.44 -27.87
N GLU A 308 54.93 23.39 -28.11
CA GLU A 308 56.17 23.19 -27.37
C GLU A 308 57.28 24.12 -27.86
N ARG A 309 58.30 24.34 -27.02
CA ARG A 309 59.46 25.22 -27.28
C ARG A 309 60.25 24.88 -28.56
N ALA A 310 60.01 23.73 -29.21
CA ALA A 310 60.69 23.26 -30.42
C ALA A 310 59.85 23.35 -31.71
N GLY A 311 58.64 23.94 -31.67
CA GLY A 311 57.77 24.08 -32.84
C GLY A 311 56.96 22.83 -33.19
N SER A 312 56.99 21.78 -32.36
CA SER A 312 56.04 20.68 -32.41
C SER A 312 54.73 21.07 -31.71
N LEU A 313 53.61 20.90 -32.41
CA LEU A 313 52.28 20.97 -31.82
C LEU A 313 51.97 19.60 -31.20
N THR A 314 51.80 19.54 -29.89
CA THR A 314 51.26 18.36 -29.20
C THR A 314 49.75 18.55 -29.04
N SER A 315 48.99 17.48 -29.27
CA SER A 315 47.54 17.45 -29.07
C SER A 315 47.23 16.28 -28.15
N GLU A 316 46.62 16.56 -27.01
CA GLU A 316 46.24 15.56 -26.00
C GLU A 316 44.71 15.45 -25.96
N SER A 317 44.19 14.22 -25.96
CA SER A 317 42.76 13.99 -25.73
C SER A 317 42.48 14.06 -24.24
N LEU A 318 41.47 14.84 -23.89
CA LEU A 318 40.96 15.00 -22.53
C LEU A 318 39.79 14.05 -22.26
N GLY A 319 39.35 13.30 -23.28
CA GLY A 319 38.24 12.36 -23.22
C GLY A 319 36.94 12.87 -23.82
N GLU A 320 35.94 11.98 -23.83
CA GLU A 320 34.58 12.28 -24.28
C GLU A 320 33.70 12.70 -23.10
N PHE A 321 32.92 13.76 -23.29
CA PHE A 321 32.04 14.32 -22.26
C PHE A 321 30.61 14.50 -22.77
N PHE A 322 29.64 14.12 -21.95
CA PHE A 322 28.21 14.28 -22.18
C PHE A 322 27.73 15.63 -21.62
N ILE A 323 27.15 16.49 -22.47
CA ILE A 323 26.66 17.82 -22.10
C ILE A 323 25.40 17.69 -21.23
N THR A 324 25.48 18.16 -19.99
CA THR A 324 24.35 18.17 -19.03
C THR A 324 23.65 19.53 -18.94
N GLU A 325 24.33 20.61 -19.32
CA GLU A 325 23.79 21.95 -19.34
C GLU A 325 24.45 22.75 -20.46
N ILE A 326 23.68 23.54 -21.20
CA ILE A 326 24.20 24.43 -22.24
C ILE A 326 23.36 25.70 -22.33
N THR A 327 24.02 26.84 -22.47
CA THR A 327 23.38 28.13 -22.71
C THR A 327 23.88 28.70 -24.03
N HIS A 328 23.00 28.80 -25.01
CA HIS A 328 23.22 29.43 -26.30
C HIS A 328 22.91 30.92 -26.21
N THR A 329 23.81 31.75 -26.72
CA THR A 329 23.63 33.21 -26.80
C THR A 329 23.95 33.70 -28.21
N VAL A 330 23.01 34.42 -28.81
CA VAL A 330 23.22 35.20 -30.03
C VAL A 330 23.03 36.67 -29.66
N GLY A 331 24.07 37.49 -29.82
CA GLY A 331 24.06 38.92 -29.54
C GLY A 331 23.44 39.76 -30.67
N GLU A 332 23.24 41.06 -30.41
CA GLU A 332 22.76 42.04 -31.41
C GLU A 332 23.71 42.23 -32.59
N ASP A 333 24.99 41.92 -32.40
CA ASP A 333 26.02 41.84 -33.43
C ASP A 333 25.94 40.56 -34.29
N SER A 334 24.92 39.73 -34.07
CA SER A 334 24.73 38.41 -34.69
C SER A 334 25.85 37.41 -34.38
N TYR A 335 26.69 37.67 -33.36
CA TYR A 335 27.70 36.72 -32.92
C TYR A 335 27.07 35.64 -32.03
N TYR A 336 27.38 34.39 -32.35
CA TYR A 336 26.93 33.22 -31.59
C TYR A 336 28.04 32.69 -30.69
N SER A 337 27.68 32.35 -29.46
CA SER A 337 28.49 31.52 -28.58
C SER A 337 27.60 30.65 -27.68
N ASN A 338 28.16 29.57 -27.15
CA ASN A 338 27.55 28.81 -26.07
C ASN A 338 28.53 28.56 -24.94
N THR A 339 28.00 28.42 -23.74
CA THR A 339 28.70 27.90 -22.56
C THR A 339 28.03 26.62 -22.10
N PHE A 340 28.79 25.57 -21.84
CA PHE A 340 28.25 24.27 -21.45
C PHE A 340 28.94 23.69 -20.21
N LYS A 341 28.21 22.84 -19.49
CA LYS A 341 28.72 21.92 -18.48
C LYS A 341 28.57 20.50 -19.01
N ALA A 342 29.60 19.69 -18.86
CA ALA A 342 29.58 18.30 -19.27
C ALA A 342 30.25 17.40 -18.22
N ILE A 343 29.89 16.13 -18.23
CA ILE A 343 30.45 15.07 -17.38
C ILE A 343 31.02 13.96 -18.28
N PRO A 344 31.96 13.11 -17.82
CA PRO A 344 32.51 12.04 -18.65
C PRO A 344 31.43 11.18 -19.31
N ALA A 345 31.55 10.88 -20.60
CA ALA A 345 30.54 10.11 -21.35
C ALA A 345 30.44 8.63 -20.91
N VAL A 346 31.43 8.15 -20.15
CA VAL A 346 31.48 6.79 -19.58
C VAL A 346 30.46 6.56 -18.45
N VAL A 347 29.80 7.61 -17.95
CA VAL A 347 28.78 7.46 -16.89
C VAL A 347 27.62 6.57 -17.33
N ASP A 348 27.15 5.73 -16.42
CA ASP A 348 26.01 4.84 -16.65
C ASP A 348 24.70 5.49 -16.19
N THR A 349 24.77 6.43 -15.24
CA THR A 349 23.62 7.12 -14.65
C THR A 349 23.87 8.64 -14.59
N LEU A 350 22.87 9.45 -14.95
CA LEU A 350 22.93 10.91 -14.87
C LEU A 350 22.72 11.43 -13.43
N PRO A 351 23.12 12.68 -13.13
CA PRO A 351 22.80 13.33 -11.87
C PRO A 351 21.31 13.27 -11.52
N GLU A 352 21.01 13.02 -10.24
CA GLU A 352 19.64 12.89 -9.73
C GLU A 352 18.83 14.18 -9.99
N PRO A 353 17.56 14.08 -10.42
CA PRO A 353 16.70 15.25 -10.53
C PRO A 353 16.36 15.81 -9.14
N GLU A 354 16.39 17.13 -9.02
CA GLU A 354 15.91 17.82 -7.82
C GLU A 354 14.37 17.86 -7.83
N VAL A 355 13.76 17.05 -6.97
CA VAL A 355 12.32 16.93 -6.79
C VAL A 355 11.99 16.45 -5.38
N GLU A 356 10.98 17.04 -4.76
CA GLU A 356 10.51 16.59 -3.45
C GLU A 356 9.65 15.34 -3.59
N MET A 357 9.82 14.39 -2.66
CA MET A 357 8.95 13.22 -2.60
C MET A 357 7.59 13.64 -1.99
N PRO A 358 6.45 13.33 -2.65
CA PRO A 358 5.14 13.65 -2.13
C PRO A 358 4.89 12.89 -0.82
N VAL A 359 4.26 13.58 0.13
CA VAL A 359 3.87 13.01 1.42
C VAL A 359 2.37 12.83 1.43
N ALA A 360 1.92 11.57 1.42
CA ALA A 360 0.52 11.20 1.44
C ALA A 360 -0.03 11.19 2.87
N GLU A 361 -1.09 11.96 3.08
CA GLU A 361 -1.86 11.96 4.33
C GLU A 361 -2.90 10.82 4.34
N PRO A 362 -3.42 10.41 5.50
CA PRO A 362 -4.47 9.41 5.56
C PRO A 362 -5.70 9.80 4.72
N GLN A 363 -6.20 8.87 3.90
CA GLN A 363 -7.33 9.10 3.00
C GLN A 363 -8.46 8.11 3.24
N MET A 364 -9.70 8.56 3.07
CA MET A 364 -10.84 7.65 3.00
C MET A 364 -10.88 6.93 1.65
N ALA A 365 -11.19 5.65 1.70
CA ALA A 365 -11.37 4.81 0.53
C ALA A 365 -12.55 3.86 0.73
N ARG A 366 -13.01 3.26 -0.35
CA ARG A 366 -14.04 2.22 -0.34
C ARG A 366 -13.44 0.89 -0.75
N VAL A 367 -13.78 -0.16 -0.02
CA VAL A 367 -13.35 -1.52 -0.34
C VAL A 367 -14.06 -1.98 -1.61
N THR A 368 -13.28 -2.36 -2.62
CA THR A 368 -13.80 -2.88 -3.89
C THR A 368 -13.70 -4.39 -3.97
N ARG A 369 -12.68 -4.98 -3.31
CA ARG A 369 -12.44 -6.43 -3.31
C ARG A 369 -11.80 -6.89 -2.01
N ASN A 370 -12.19 -8.08 -1.56
CA ASN A 370 -11.62 -8.78 -0.39
C ASN A 370 -11.30 -10.26 -0.67
N ASP A 371 -11.31 -10.65 -1.95
CA ASP A 371 -11.05 -12.00 -2.47
C ASP A 371 -9.56 -12.22 -2.84
N ASP A 372 -8.66 -11.90 -1.93
CA ASP A 372 -7.21 -12.07 -2.16
C ASP A 372 -6.87 -13.54 -2.43
N LYS A 373 -6.34 -13.83 -3.62
CA LYS A 373 -5.96 -15.18 -4.07
C LYS A 373 -4.95 -15.88 -3.16
N PHE A 374 -4.16 -15.13 -2.39
CA PHE A 374 -3.20 -15.69 -1.43
C PHE A 374 -3.78 -15.87 -0.03
N GLY A 375 -5.00 -15.38 0.23
CA GLY A 375 -5.68 -15.56 1.51
C GLY A 375 -5.07 -14.77 2.67
N HIS A 376 -4.32 -13.70 2.40
CA HIS A 376 -3.59 -12.93 3.43
C HIS A 376 -4.45 -11.86 4.13
N GLY A 377 -5.77 -11.90 3.97
CA GLY A 377 -6.68 -10.89 4.55
C GLY A 377 -6.46 -9.49 4.00
N ARG A 378 -5.98 -9.36 2.76
CA ARG A 378 -5.78 -8.08 2.08
C ARG A 378 -7.05 -7.66 1.36
N VAL A 379 -7.19 -6.36 1.12
CA VAL A 379 -8.30 -5.79 0.35
C VAL A 379 -7.79 -4.88 -0.75
N GLN A 380 -8.49 -4.80 -1.88
CA GLN A 380 -8.32 -3.69 -2.82
C GLN A 380 -9.34 -2.60 -2.46
N VAL A 381 -8.89 -1.36 -2.58
CA VAL A 381 -9.73 -0.19 -2.31
C VAL A 381 -9.70 0.76 -3.49
N GLN A 382 -10.70 1.64 -3.53
CA GLN A 382 -10.78 2.78 -4.42
C GLN A 382 -10.75 4.05 -3.58
N MET A 383 -9.72 4.87 -3.76
CA MET A 383 -9.63 6.20 -3.16
C MET A 383 -10.71 7.12 -3.75
N ASN A 384 -11.11 8.16 -3.03
CA ASN A 384 -12.20 9.05 -3.50
C ASN A 384 -11.91 9.77 -4.83
N TRP A 385 -10.65 10.01 -5.16
CA TRP A 385 -10.22 10.64 -6.42
C TRP A 385 -10.02 9.65 -7.57
N GLN A 386 -10.00 8.34 -7.30
CA GLN A 386 -9.84 7.31 -8.32
C GLN A 386 -11.15 7.11 -9.10
N THR A 387 -11.04 6.99 -10.43
CA THR A 387 -12.17 6.65 -11.31
C THR A 387 -12.49 5.14 -11.26
N GLU A 388 -13.64 4.70 -11.78
CA GLU A 388 -14.08 3.28 -11.72
C GLU A 388 -13.10 2.26 -12.30
N LYS A 389 -12.20 2.68 -13.20
CA LYS A 389 -11.18 1.80 -13.80
C LYS A 389 -9.89 1.71 -12.97
N MET A 390 -9.78 2.51 -11.91
CA MET A 390 -8.59 2.60 -11.06
C MET A 390 -8.86 1.96 -9.70
N SER A 391 -7.86 1.23 -9.20
CA SER A 391 -7.88 0.66 -7.86
C SER A 391 -6.46 0.61 -7.31
N THR A 392 -6.34 0.46 -6.00
CA THR A 392 -5.05 0.12 -5.39
C THR A 392 -4.63 -1.32 -5.73
N ASP A 393 -3.36 -1.65 -5.49
CA ASP A 393 -2.95 -3.05 -5.27
C ASP A 393 -3.58 -3.58 -3.96
N TRP A 394 -3.38 -4.86 -3.66
CA TRP A 394 -3.81 -5.52 -2.44
C TRP A 394 -3.17 -4.92 -1.19
N LEU A 395 -3.98 -4.27 -0.37
CA LEU A 395 -3.58 -3.59 0.85
C LEU A 395 -3.68 -4.50 2.06
N ARG A 396 -2.64 -4.48 2.90
CA ARG A 396 -2.73 -5.09 4.23
C ARG A 396 -3.69 -4.29 5.10
N VAL A 397 -4.44 -5.01 5.93
CA VAL A 397 -5.34 -4.44 6.93
C VAL A 397 -4.64 -4.45 8.29
N MET A 398 -4.62 -3.29 8.95
CA MET A 398 -4.17 -3.17 10.33
C MET A 398 -5.14 -3.93 11.24
N ALA A 399 -4.63 -4.96 11.92
CA ALA A 399 -5.35 -5.65 12.97
C ALA A 399 -4.92 -5.09 14.34
N PRO A 400 -5.84 -4.96 15.32
CA PRO A 400 -5.50 -4.59 16.70
C PRO A 400 -4.43 -5.49 17.32
N ASP A 401 -4.45 -6.78 16.98
CA ASP A 401 -3.42 -7.75 17.31
C ASP A 401 -3.39 -8.80 16.18
N GLY A 402 -2.18 -9.21 15.78
CA GLY A 402 -1.98 -10.13 14.65
C GLY A 402 -0.62 -10.83 14.75
N GLY A 403 -0.53 -12.07 14.28
CA GLY A 403 0.75 -12.78 14.18
C GLY A 403 0.61 -14.31 14.18
N SER A 404 1.61 -14.97 14.76
CA SER A 404 1.70 -16.42 14.88
C SER A 404 2.29 -16.83 16.24
N SER A 405 2.21 -18.12 16.57
CA SER A 405 2.86 -18.78 17.71
C SER A 405 3.13 -20.25 17.40
N ASP A 406 3.80 -20.96 18.30
CA ASP A 406 4.06 -22.41 18.16
C ASP A 406 2.77 -23.24 18.02
N GLN A 407 1.66 -22.76 18.60
CA GLN A 407 0.36 -23.43 18.57
C GLN A 407 -0.53 -22.94 17.41
N VAL A 408 -0.34 -21.68 16.98
CA VAL A 408 -1.18 -21.02 15.96
C VAL A 408 -0.28 -20.41 14.89
N LYS A 409 -0.07 -21.16 13.80
CA LYS A 409 0.85 -20.74 12.72
C LYS A 409 0.34 -19.58 11.87
N SER A 410 -0.97 -19.37 11.78
CA SER A 410 -1.59 -18.28 11.01
C SER A 410 -2.85 -17.78 11.71
N ASN A 411 -3.24 -16.53 11.45
CA ASN A 411 -4.47 -15.91 11.97
C ASN A 411 -4.57 -15.88 13.50
N ARG A 412 -3.44 -15.79 14.22
CA ARG A 412 -3.48 -15.48 15.66
C ARG A 412 -3.79 -13.99 15.84
N GLY A 413 -4.83 -13.66 16.58
CA GLY A 413 -5.23 -12.27 16.87
C GLY A 413 -6.61 -11.93 16.31
N PHE A 414 -6.83 -10.64 16.01
CA PHE A 414 -8.10 -10.11 15.51
C PHE A 414 -8.16 -10.19 13.99
N VAL A 415 -8.99 -11.11 13.48
CA VAL A 415 -9.19 -11.27 12.03
C VAL A 415 -10.58 -10.76 11.65
N PHE A 416 -10.67 -9.45 11.43
CA PHE A 416 -11.87 -8.76 10.93
C PHE A 416 -11.49 -8.01 9.66
N ILE A 417 -11.68 -8.66 8.51
CA ILE A 417 -11.36 -8.08 7.20
C ILE A 417 -12.57 -7.27 6.71
N PRO A 418 -12.39 -6.01 6.29
CA PRO A 418 -13.46 -5.19 5.73
C PRO A 418 -14.20 -5.87 4.57
N GLU A 419 -15.51 -5.64 4.49
CA GLU A 419 -16.38 -6.19 3.46
C GLU A 419 -16.40 -5.27 2.23
N VAL A 420 -16.73 -5.83 1.05
CA VAL A 420 -16.90 -5.02 -0.16
C VAL A 420 -18.00 -3.98 0.05
N GLY A 421 -17.69 -2.71 -0.24
CA GLY A 421 -18.56 -1.57 -0.01
C GLY A 421 -18.27 -0.81 1.29
N ASP A 422 -17.52 -1.38 2.23
CA ASP A 422 -17.14 -0.69 3.46
C ASP A 422 -16.27 0.53 3.18
N GLN A 423 -16.45 1.57 3.99
CA GLN A 423 -15.54 2.71 4.01
C GLN A 423 -14.40 2.43 4.98
N VAL A 424 -13.18 2.70 4.53
CA VAL A 424 -11.96 2.48 5.31
C VAL A 424 -11.08 3.72 5.27
N LEU A 425 -10.29 3.90 6.33
CA LEU A 425 -9.19 4.87 6.35
C LEU A 425 -7.91 4.18 5.90
N VAL A 426 -7.21 4.77 4.93
CA VAL A 426 -5.97 4.26 4.36
C VAL A 426 -4.82 5.15 4.80
N GLY A 427 -3.80 4.55 5.40
CA GLY A 427 -2.54 5.20 5.75
C GLY A 427 -1.42 4.82 4.77
N PHE A 428 -0.31 5.54 4.82
CA PHE A 428 0.81 5.38 3.87
C PHE A 428 2.12 5.16 4.63
N ARG A 429 2.80 4.03 4.35
CA ARG A 429 4.06 3.70 5.03
C ARG A 429 5.15 4.71 4.62
N HIS A 430 5.76 5.39 5.58
CA HIS A 430 6.69 6.51 5.37
C HIS A 430 6.07 7.75 4.69
N GLY A 431 4.72 7.85 4.65
CA GLY A 431 4.04 8.86 3.84
C GLY A 431 4.17 8.64 2.33
N ASP A 432 4.66 7.48 1.88
CA ASP A 432 4.83 7.18 0.45
C ASP A 432 3.48 6.80 -0.18
N PRO A 433 2.96 7.57 -1.17
CA PRO A 433 1.69 7.27 -1.83
C PRO A 433 1.68 5.89 -2.50
N ASN A 434 2.83 5.31 -2.82
CA ASN A 434 2.95 3.96 -3.40
C ASN A 434 2.86 2.84 -2.36
N ARG A 435 2.80 3.15 -1.05
CA ARG A 435 2.77 2.16 0.05
C ARG A 435 1.54 2.28 0.97
N PRO A 436 0.31 2.24 0.41
CA PRO A 436 -0.91 2.29 1.21
C PRO A 436 -1.12 1.03 2.07
N TYR A 437 -1.83 1.18 3.19
CA TYR A 437 -2.37 0.10 4.03
C TYR A 437 -3.67 0.57 4.70
N VAL A 438 -4.59 -0.36 4.96
CA VAL A 438 -5.85 -0.02 5.63
C VAL A 438 -5.60 0.10 7.14
N MET A 439 -5.97 1.25 7.73
CA MET A 439 -5.87 1.53 9.16
C MET A 439 -7.06 0.99 9.95
N GLY A 440 -8.25 1.00 9.34
CA GLY A 440 -9.49 0.54 9.97
C GLY A 440 -10.73 0.98 9.17
N SER A 441 -11.90 0.48 9.57
CA SER A 441 -13.18 0.83 8.95
C SER A 441 -13.81 2.05 9.61
N LEU A 442 -14.57 2.80 8.82
CA LEU A 442 -15.32 3.98 9.23
C LEU A 442 -16.81 3.74 9.04
N PHE A 443 -17.60 4.06 10.07
CA PHE A 443 -19.05 4.17 9.91
C PHE A 443 -19.41 5.49 9.23
N ASN A 444 -20.51 5.49 8.48
CA ASN A 444 -21.11 6.69 7.90
C ASN A 444 -22.55 6.87 8.38
N GLY A 445 -23.24 7.92 7.91
CA GLY A 445 -24.61 8.24 8.33
C GLY A 445 -25.67 7.16 8.03
N THR A 446 -25.33 6.13 7.24
CA THR A 446 -26.22 4.98 6.95
C THR A 446 -25.80 3.70 7.67
N THR A 447 -24.52 3.54 7.99
CA THR A 447 -23.97 2.32 8.62
C THR A 447 -23.68 2.45 10.11
N GLY A 448 -23.61 3.68 10.63
CA GLY A 448 -23.34 3.96 12.04
C GLY A 448 -24.60 4.34 12.82
N ALA A 449 -24.94 3.54 13.83
CA ALA A 449 -25.95 3.88 14.84
C ALA A 449 -25.35 4.27 16.21
N GLY A 450 -24.05 4.04 16.40
CA GLY A 450 -23.35 4.24 17.68
C GLY A 450 -23.78 3.26 18.78
N GLY A 451 -23.26 3.44 19.99
CA GLY A 451 -23.60 2.64 21.18
C GLY A 451 -24.92 3.01 21.86
N GLY A 452 -25.82 3.68 21.13
CA GLY A 452 -27.07 4.24 21.66
C GLY A 452 -26.87 5.47 22.55
N LYS A 453 -27.93 5.87 23.28
CA LYS A 453 -27.87 6.98 24.25
C LYS A 453 -26.80 6.69 25.30
N GLU A 454 -25.98 7.70 25.61
CA GLU A 454 -24.91 7.61 26.63
C GLU A 454 -23.85 6.52 26.35
N ASN A 455 -23.80 5.96 25.13
CA ASN A 455 -22.88 4.86 24.76
C ASN A 455 -22.98 3.65 25.72
N ILE A 456 -24.20 3.38 26.19
CA ILE A 456 -24.53 2.30 27.13
C ILE A 456 -24.22 0.93 26.54
N THR A 457 -24.40 0.76 25.23
CA THR A 457 -24.22 -0.54 24.56
C THR A 457 -22.93 -0.57 23.77
N LYS A 458 -22.09 -1.59 24.00
CA LYS A 458 -20.83 -1.84 23.29
C LYS A 458 -20.90 -3.22 22.65
N THR A 459 -20.70 -3.30 21.34
CA THR A 459 -20.99 -4.54 20.59
C THR A 459 -19.92 -4.91 19.60
N ILE A 460 -19.76 -6.21 19.39
CA ILE A 460 -19.16 -6.81 18.20
C ILE A 460 -20.30 -7.49 17.45
N VAL A 461 -20.58 -7.04 16.23
CA VAL A 461 -21.63 -7.60 15.37
C VAL A 461 -21.01 -8.01 14.04
N THR A 462 -21.18 -9.27 13.64
CA THR A 462 -20.70 -9.77 12.35
C THR A 462 -21.71 -9.49 11.24
N ARG A 463 -21.29 -9.60 9.98
CA ARG A 463 -22.16 -9.41 8.80
C ARG A 463 -23.43 -10.26 8.81
N SER A 464 -23.40 -11.47 9.39
CA SER A 464 -24.58 -12.35 9.49
C SER A 464 -25.47 -12.05 10.70
N GLY A 465 -25.09 -11.12 11.57
CA GLY A 465 -25.87 -10.73 12.76
C GLY A 465 -25.52 -11.48 14.05
N HIS A 466 -24.41 -12.24 14.08
CA HIS A 466 -23.91 -12.76 15.36
C HIS A 466 -23.39 -11.60 16.21
N THR A 467 -23.76 -11.58 17.49
CA THR A 467 -23.58 -10.43 18.37
C THR A 467 -22.95 -10.85 19.69
N LEU A 468 -21.88 -10.17 20.09
CA LEU A 468 -21.43 -10.07 21.47
C LEU A 468 -21.70 -8.65 21.95
N ALA A 469 -22.47 -8.49 23.03
CA ALA A 469 -22.90 -7.20 23.55
C ALA A 469 -22.59 -7.06 25.04
N PHE A 470 -22.05 -5.90 25.41
CA PHE A 470 -21.93 -5.42 26.78
C PHE A 470 -22.90 -4.26 26.94
N ASN A 471 -23.71 -4.31 28.00
CA ASN A 471 -24.67 -3.25 28.31
C ASN A 471 -24.34 -2.72 29.70
N ASP A 472 -24.02 -1.43 29.80
CA ASP A 472 -23.58 -0.75 31.03
C ASP A 472 -24.73 -0.01 31.75
N MET A 473 -26.00 -0.35 31.47
CA MET A 473 -27.14 0.30 32.09
C MET A 473 -27.35 -0.19 33.53
N GLU A 474 -26.67 0.41 34.50
CA GLU A 474 -26.67 0.01 35.92
C GLU A 474 -28.07 -0.25 36.51
N ASN A 475 -29.04 0.62 36.20
CA ASN A 475 -30.43 0.49 36.69
C ASN A 475 -31.32 -0.43 35.83
N GLY A 476 -30.82 -0.90 34.69
CA GLY A 476 -31.54 -1.67 33.68
C GLY A 476 -30.89 -3.03 33.40
N ASN A 477 -30.63 -3.32 32.12
CA ASN A 477 -30.09 -4.59 31.63
C ASN A 477 -28.56 -4.64 31.68
N TRP A 478 -27.98 -4.33 32.85
CA TRP A 478 -26.53 -4.42 33.04
C TRP A 478 -26.06 -5.87 32.92
N GLY A 479 -25.22 -6.17 31.92
CA GLY A 479 -24.81 -7.55 31.66
C GLY A 479 -24.11 -7.79 30.32
N ILE A 480 -23.86 -9.07 30.04
CA ILE A 480 -23.12 -9.55 28.86
C ILE A 480 -24.00 -10.52 28.08
N THR A 481 -24.11 -10.34 26.77
CA THR A 481 -24.95 -11.19 25.89
C THR A 481 -24.16 -11.69 24.69
N LEU A 482 -24.14 -13.00 24.49
CA LEU A 482 -23.71 -13.65 23.25
C LEU A 482 -24.95 -14.22 22.56
N LYS A 483 -25.21 -13.77 21.33
CA LYS A 483 -26.41 -14.14 20.56
C LYS A 483 -26.06 -14.44 19.11
N ASP A 484 -26.70 -15.44 18.53
CA ASP A 484 -26.65 -15.70 17.09
C ASP A 484 -27.84 -15.07 16.34
N ALA A 485 -27.79 -15.15 15.01
CA ALA A 485 -28.84 -14.62 14.15
C ALA A 485 -30.20 -15.37 14.26
N LYS A 486 -30.21 -16.58 14.86
CA LYS A 486 -31.39 -17.45 14.95
C LYS A 486 -32.03 -17.50 16.34
N GLY A 487 -31.54 -16.71 17.30
CA GLY A 487 -32.14 -16.56 18.62
C GLY A 487 -31.58 -17.49 19.69
N ASN A 488 -30.45 -18.16 19.45
CA ASN A 488 -29.68 -18.78 20.53
C ASN A 488 -29.00 -17.68 21.36
N VAL A 489 -29.14 -17.75 22.69
CA VAL A 489 -28.66 -16.70 23.60
C VAL A 489 -27.96 -17.31 24.81
N PHE A 490 -26.78 -16.78 25.12
CA PHE A 490 -26.12 -16.90 26.41
C PHE A 490 -26.06 -15.51 27.04
N HIS A 491 -26.69 -15.33 28.19
CA HIS A 491 -26.80 -14.03 28.85
C HIS A 491 -26.37 -14.11 30.32
N MET A 492 -25.43 -13.25 30.71
CA MET A 492 -25.03 -13.02 32.10
C MET A 492 -25.68 -11.72 32.57
N ASP A 493 -26.62 -11.82 33.50
CA ASP A 493 -27.34 -10.70 34.10
C ASP A 493 -26.66 -10.28 35.41
N THR A 494 -26.02 -9.12 35.40
CA THR A 494 -25.30 -8.61 36.55
C THR A 494 -26.25 -8.11 37.64
N LYS A 495 -27.39 -7.51 37.26
CA LYS A 495 -28.38 -7.00 38.23
C LYS A 495 -29.08 -8.13 38.97
N GLY A 496 -29.52 -9.15 38.24
CA GLY A 496 -30.15 -10.34 38.82
C GLY A 496 -29.17 -11.37 39.38
N SER A 497 -27.86 -11.17 39.18
CA SER A 497 -26.82 -12.15 39.53
C SER A 497 -27.11 -13.54 38.96
N SER A 498 -27.54 -13.60 37.70
CA SER A 498 -28.04 -14.82 37.07
C SER A 498 -27.41 -15.07 35.69
N ILE A 499 -27.44 -16.33 35.24
CA ILE A 499 -27.02 -16.71 33.87
C ILE A 499 -28.18 -17.45 33.23
N ASN A 500 -28.57 -17.00 32.03
CA ASN A 500 -29.63 -17.60 31.23
C ASN A 500 -29.05 -18.13 29.91
N ILE A 501 -29.31 -19.39 29.62
CA ILE A 501 -28.95 -20.04 28.35
C ILE A 501 -30.25 -20.48 27.68
N THR A 502 -30.50 -19.98 26.48
CA THR A 502 -31.76 -20.22 25.76
C THR A 502 -31.46 -20.63 24.32
N ALA A 503 -32.12 -21.70 23.88
CA ALA A 503 -32.10 -22.14 22.49
C ALA A 503 -33.54 -22.45 22.07
N PRO A 504 -34.00 -22.06 20.86
CA PRO A 504 -35.35 -22.36 20.39
C PRO A 504 -35.65 -23.85 20.20
N GLN A 505 -34.61 -24.70 20.11
CA GLN A 505 -34.76 -26.13 19.88
C GLN A 505 -34.04 -26.96 20.95
N THR A 506 -32.74 -27.19 20.80
CA THR A 506 -32.01 -28.18 21.60
C THR A 506 -30.76 -27.59 22.23
N ILE A 507 -30.52 -27.94 23.51
CA ILE A 507 -29.25 -27.71 24.21
C ILE A 507 -28.65 -29.08 24.53
N THR A 508 -27.42 -29.33 24.10
CA THR A 508 -26.71 -30.59 24.32
C THR A 508 -25.43 -30.34 25.13
N LEU A 509 -25.25 -31.07 26.23
CA LEU A 509 -24.06 -30.99 27.10
C LEU A 509 -23.33 -32.34 27.09
N ASN A 510 -22.17 -32.39 26.45
CA ASN A 510 -21.33 -33.59 26.35
C ASN A 510 -20.05 -33.40 27.17
N ALA A 511 -19.80 -34.27 28.14
CA ALA A 511 -18.55 -34.29 28.90
C ALA A 511 -18.30 -35.68 29.49
N ALA A 512 -17.05 -35.96 29.88
CA ALA A 512 -16.73 -37.16 30.65
C ALA A 512 -17.45 -37.19 32.00
N ASN A 513 -17.54 -36.02 32.66
CA ASN A 513 -18.27 -35.82 33.91
C ASN A 513 -19.06 -34.51 33.85
N ILE A 514 -20.31 -34.52 34.30
CA ILE A 514 -21.14 -33.33 34.51
C ILE A 514 -21.57 -33.31 35.98
N MET A 515 -21.26 -32.22 36.69
CA MET A 515 -21.65 -32.02 38.09
C MET A 515 -22.52 -30.76 38.21
N LEU A 516 -23.68 -30.88 38.83
CA LEU A 516 -24.61 -29.78 39.07
C LEU A 516 -24.83 -29.65 40.58
N ASN A 517 -24.39 -28.54 41.17
CA ASN A 517 -24.49 -28.28 42.60
C ASN A 517 -25.24 -26.96 42.84
N ALA A 518 -26.23 -26.97 43.72
CA ALA A 518 -26.92 -25.77 44.17
C ALA A 518 -27.16 -25.86 45.69
N SER A 519 -26.96 -24.75 46.41
CA SER A 519 -27.20 -24.70 47.87
C SER A 519 -28.68 -24.84 48.23
N ASN A 520 -29.56 -24.35 47.36
CA ASN A 520 -31.00 -24.29 47.61
C ASN A 520 -31.78 -25.31 46.78
N LYS A 521 -31.72 -25.23 45.45
CA LYS A 521 -32.57 -26.04 44.56
C LYS A 521 -31.92 -26.30 43.22
N ILE A 522 -32.04 -27.53 42.74
CA ILE A 522 -31.90 -27.90 41.33
C ILE A 522 -33.30 -28.22 40.81
N GLY A 523 -33.77 -27.46 39.82
CA GLY A 523 -35.07 -27.65 39.19
C GLY A 523 -34.94 -28.30 37.81
N LEU A 524 -35.77 -29.30 37.52
CA LEU A 524 -35.90 -29.93 36.21
C LEU A 524 -37.38 -29.86 35.81
N GLN A 525 -37.66 -29.25 34.67
CA GLN A 525 -39.01 -29.14 34.11
C GLN A 525 -38.94 -29.54 32.64
N SER A 526 -39.60 -30.63 32.29
CA SER A 526 -39.67 -31.16 30.93
C SER A 526 -40.87 -32.10 30.80
N SER A 527 -41.27 -32.42 29.57
CA SER A 527 -42.26 -33.47 29.31
C SER A 527 -41.74 -34.87 29.66
N SER A 528 -40.42 -35.07 29.60
CA SER A 528 -39.76 -36.32 29.97
C SER A 528 -38.34 -36.10 30.45
N VAL A 529 -37.88 -36.94 31.39
CA VAL A 529 -36.47 -37.07 31.79
C VAL A 529 -36.09 -38.53 31.63
N SER A 530 -35.19 -38.86 30.70
CA SER A 530 -34.73 -40.22 30.43
C SER A 530 -33.22 -40.37 30.62
N LYS A 531 -32.78 -41.61 30.86
CA LYS A 531 -31.38 -42.02 30.81
C LYS A 531 -31.25 -43.14 29.78
N ASP A 532 -30.85 -42.80 28.56
CA ASP A 532 -30.81 -43.75 27.42
C ASP A 532 -29.43 -44.42 27.22
N GLY A 533 -28.69 -44.68 28.30
CA GLY A 533 -27.32 -45.19 28.22
C GLY A 533 -27.20 -46.72 28.22
N THR A 534 -26.53 -47.29 27.21
CA THR A 534 -26.23 -48.73 27.00
C THR A 534 -25.10 -49.31 27.88
N LYS A 535 -24.63 -48.58 28.89
CA LYS A 535 -23.53 -49.00 29.79
C LYS A 535 -24.02 -49.02 31.24
N ASN A 536 -23.39 -49.83 32.10
CA ASN A 536 -23.62 -50.08 33.55
C ASN A 536 -23.91 -48.82 34.42
N GLY A 537 -24.96 -48.08 34.12
CA GLY A 537 -25.19 -46.76 34.68
C GLY A 537 -26.02 -46.88 35.95
N VAL A 538 -25.48 -46.41 37.07
CA VAL A 538 -26.22 -46.29 38.34
C VAL A 538 -26.97 -44.95 38.39
N ILE A 539 -28.15 -44.93 38.98
CA ILE A 539 -28.85 -43.72 39.43
C ILE A 539 -28.94 -43.86 40.95
N GLU A 540 -28.33 -42.95 41.69
CA GLU A 540 -28.35 -42.92 43.16
C GLU A 540 -29.00 -41.63 43.63
N MET A 541 -30.01 -41.75 44.50
CA MET A 541 -30.73 -40.62 45.07
C MET A 541 -30.68 -40.73 46.60
N ALA A 542 -30.01 -39.78 47.25
CA ALA A 542 -29.92 -39.70 48.70
C ALA A 542 -30.46 -38.35 49.19
N ALA A 543 -31.31 -38.37 50.21
CA ALA A 543 -31.83 -37.17 50.85
C ALA A 543 -31.85 -37.33 52.38
N LEU A 544 -31.48 -36.27 53.11
CA LEU A 544 -31.49 -36.27 54.57
C LEU A 544 -32.92 -36.25 55.17
N LYS A 545 -33.90 -35.75 54.42
CA LYS A 545 -35.29 -35.62 54.86
C LYS A 545 -36.20 -36.61 54.15
N THR A 546 -36.50 -36.35 52.87
CA THR A 546 -37.52 -37.10 52.13
C THR A 546 -37.12 -37.24 50.67
N VAL A 547 -37.35 -38.43 50.11
CA VAL A 547 -37.41 -38.67 48.66
C VAL A 547 -38.89 -38.97 48.34
N SER A 548 -39.52 -38.16 47.48
CA SER A 548 -40.94 -38.30 47.12
C SER A 548 -41.10 -38.49 45.61
N LEU A 549 -41.92 -39.44 45.19
CA LEU A 549 -42.36 -39.65 43.80
C LEU A 549 -43.88 -39.47 43.74
N LYS A 550 -44.37 -38.65 42.81
CA LYS A 550 -45.79 -38.37 42.63
C LYS A 550 -46.12 -38.31 41.14
N SER A 551 -47.22 -38.92 40.74
CA SER A 551 -47.85 -38.75 39.44
C SER A 551 -49.30 -38.34 39.69
N ASP A 552 -49.74 -37.23 39.09
CA ASP A 552 -51.08 -36.67 39.34
C ASP A 552 -52.16 -37.35 38.50
N THR A 553 -51.79 -37.88 37.33
CA THR A 553 -52.75 -38.41 36.33
C THR A 553 -52.52 -39.87 35.96
N GLU A 554 -51.28 -40.34 36.01
CA GLU A 554 -50.86 -41.65 35.49
C GLU A 554 -50.15 -42.49 36.58
N ASP A 555 -49.68 -43.68 36.22
CA ASP A 555 -49.00 -44.60 37.14
C ASP A 555 -47.56 -44.17 37.52
N ILE A 556 -47.09 -44.65 38.68
CA ILE A 556 -45.66 -44.78 38.98
C ILE A 556 -45.25 -46.24 38.76
N LYS A 557 -44.44 -46.52 37.73
CA LYS A 557 -43.98 -47.88 37.37
C LYS A 557 -42.51 -48.09 37.77
N ILE A 558 -42.24 -49.13 38.57
CA ILE A 558 -40.89 -49.56 38.97
C ILE A 558 -40.73 -51.04 38.63
N SER A 559 -39.76 -51.37 37.79
CA SER A 559 -39.53 -52.75 37.31
C SER A 559 -38.04 -53.07 37.25
N ALA A 560 -37.68 -54.34 37.52
CA ALA A 560 -36.35 -54.88 37.28
C ALA A 560 -36.49 -56.17 36.44
N GLU A 561 -35.99 -56.16 35.20
CA GLU A 561 -36.24 -57.26 34.25
C GLU A 561 -35.44 -58.53 34.55
N SER A 562 -34.20 -58.39 35.02
CA SER A 562 -33.26 -59.52 35.20
C SER A 562 -32.93 -59.84 36.65
N LYS A 563 -33.31 -58.98 37.60
CA LYS A 563 -32.96 -59.06 39.03
C LYS A 563 -34.18 -58.69 39.88
N GLY A 564 -33.98 -58.28 41.13
CA GLY A 564 -35.06 -57.95 42.06
C GLY A 564 -35.13 -56.46 42.40
N ILE A 565 -36.28 -56.03 42.90
CA ILE A 565 -36.48 -54.74 43.57
C ILE A 565 -36.36 -54.98 45.07
N GLY A 566 -35.46 -54.28 45.74
CA GLY A 566 -35.27 -54.35 47.20
C GLY A 566 -35.86 -53.14 47.90
N LEU A 567 -36.63 -53.36 48.96
CA LEU A 567 -37.15 -52.33 49.84
C LEU A 567 -36.70 -52.62 51.27
N LYS A 568 -36.06 -51.64 51.92
CA LYS A 568 -35.58 -51.76 53.30
C LYS A 568 -35.94 -50.50 54.06
N ALA A 569 -36.72 -50.64 55.12
CA ALA A 569 -37.07 -49.57 56.05
C ALA A 569 -36.88 -50.05 57.49
N GLN A 570 -36.44 -49.15 58.38
CA GLN A 570 -36.27 -49.47 59.80
C GLN A 570 -37.61 -49.47 60.56
N THR A 571 -38.49 -48.53 60.22
CA THR A 571 -39.78 -48.34 60.91
C THR A 571 -40.90 -49.15 60.25
N GLY A 572 -41.05 -49.06 58.93
CA GLY A 572 -42.05 -49.83 58.21
C GLY A 572 -42.13 -49.47 56.72
N ILE A 573 -42.83 -50.31 55.97
CA ILE A 573 -43.26 -50.08 54.59
C ILE A 573 -44.79 -50.13 54.62
N SER A 574 -45.44 -49.05 54.21
CA SER A 574 -46.91 -48.94 54.16
C SER A 574 -47.38 -48.73 52.72
N SER A 575 -48.52 -49.32 52.38
CA SER A 575 -49.22 -49.09 51.12
C SER A 575 -50.69 -48.84 51.44
N GLU A 576 -51.22 -47.76 50.89
CA GLU A 576 -52.65 -47.42 50.94
C GLU A 576 -53.14 -47.41 49.49
N SER A 577 -54.09 -48.30 49.20
CA SER A 577 -54.62 -48.49 47.85
C SER A 577 -55.95 -49.23 47.93
N ASP A 578 -56.82 -49.04 46.93
CA ASP A 578 -58.05 -49.85 46.79
C ASP A 578 -57.72 -51.33 46.56
N THR A 579 -56.60 -51.62 45.87
CA THR A 579 -56.15 -52.97 45.57
C THR A 579 -54.63 -53.11 45.71
N LEU A 580 -54.19 -54.11 46.49
CA LEU A 580 -52.80 -54.54 46.56
C LEU A 580 -52.68 -55.99 46.05
N SER A 581 -51.88 -56.20 45.00
CA SER A 581 -51.66 -57.52 44.39
C SER A 581 -50.19 -57.92 44.42
N LEU A 582 -49.89 -59.11 44.94
CA LEU A 582 -48.54 -59.70 44.95
C LEU A 582 -48.58 -61.05 44.24
N ASN A 583 -48.02 -61.11 43.03
CA ASN A 583 -47.95 -62.34 42.24
C ASN A 583 -46.50 -62.79 42.12
N SER A 584 -46.19 -64.00 42.58
CA SER A 584 -44.86 -64.57 42.49
C SER A 584 -44.92 -66.09 42.38
N ARG A 585 -43.87 -66.71 41.84
CA ARG A 585 -43.73 -68.18 41.82
C ARG A 585 -43.53 -68.75 43.23
N ILE A 586 -42.87 -67.99 44.11
CA ILE A 586 -42.57 -68.35 45.50
C ILE A 586 -42.67 -67.06 46.34
N SER A 587 -43.70 -66.96 47.17
CA SER A 587 -43.87 -65.88 48.14
C SER A 587 -43.58 -66.42 49.55
N SER A 588 -42.81 -65.67 50.35
CA SER A 588 -42.63 -65.95 51.77
C SER A 588 -42.76 -64.66 52.58
N LEU A 589 -43.54 -64.73 53.66
CA LEU A 589 -43.65 -63.66 54.65
C LEU A 589 -43.20 -64.21 55.99
N ASP A 590 -42.09 -63.67 56.50
CA ASP A 590 -41.49 -64.09 57.76
C ASP A 590 -41.52 -62.90 58.74
N THR A 591 -42.23 -63.07 59.85
CA THR A 591 -42.40 -62.05 60.89
C THR A 591 -41.82 -62.56 62.20
N LYS A 592 -40.97 -61.77 62.87
CA LYS A 592 -40.34 -62.17 64.13
C LYS A 592 -41.26 -62.14 65.35
N GLU A 593 -42.24 -61.24 65.35
CA GLU A 593 -43.15 -61.05 66.49
C GLU A 593 -44.58 -61.46 66.10
N HIS A 594 -45.25 -60.64 65.28
CA HIS A 594 -46.64 -60.89 64.90
C HIS A 594 -46.89 -60.61 63.41
N LEU A 595 -47.71 -61.46 62.81
CA LEU A 595 -48.38 -61.19 61.55
C LEU A 595 -49.86 -60.96 61.85
N LYS A 596 -50.37 -59.75 61.58
CA LYS A 596 -51.80 -59.43 61.71
C LYS A 596 -52.40 -59.22 60.33
N ILE A 597 -53.40 -60.02 59.98
CA ILE A 597 -54.21 -59.88 58.77
C ILE A 597 -55.63 -59.51 59.23
N GLN A 598 -56.17 -58.41 58.72
CA GLN A 598 -57.50 -57.92 59.06
C GLN A 598 -58.22 -57.52 57.78
N ALA A 599 -59.33 -58.20 57.48
CA ALA A 599 -60.17 -57.95 56.31
C ALA A 599 -61.59 -58.49 56.59
N ASP A 600 -62.60 -57.99 55.87
CA ASP A 600 -63.97 -58.52 55.94
C ASP A 600 -64.05 -59.98 55.46
N GLY A 601 -63.10 -60.39 54.62
CA GLY A 601 -62.90 -61.78 54.21
C GLY A 601 -61.44 -62.05 53.86
N VAL A 602 -60.93 -63.19 54.33
CA VAL A 602 -59.60 -63.71 53.98
C VAL A 602 -59.81 -65.06 53.30
N ASN A 603 -59.43 -65.17 52.03
CA ASN A 603 -59.47 -66.43 51.29
C ASN A 603 -58.05 -66.92 50.99
N MET A 604 -57.75 -68.15 51.37
CA MET A 604 -56.46 -68.80 51.12
C MET A 604 -56.72 -70.13 50.42
N ASP A 605 -56.19 -70.30 49.21
CA ASP A 605 -56.35 -71.51 48.41
C ASP A 605 -54.97 -72.11 48.07
N GLY A 606 -54.83 -73.43 48.20
CA GLY A 606 -53.58 -74.15 47.99
C GLY A 606 -53.76 -75.18 46.88
N GLY A 607 -53.12 -74.95 45.73
CA GLY A 607 -53.32 -75.80 44.54
C GLY A 607 -52.99 -77.30 44.72
N SER A 608 -52.10 -77.65 45.67
CA SER A 608 -51.77 -79.04 46.01
C SER A 608 -51.97 -79.37 47.49
N SER A 609 -51.55 -78.48 48.38
CA SER A 609 -51.80 -78.58 49.83
C SER A 609 -51.64 -77.23 50.51
N MET A 610 -52.41 -77.02 51.57
CA MET A 610 -52.24 -75.91 52.50
C MET A 610 -51.93 -76.48 53.88
N LYS A 611 -50.83 -76.06 54.49
CA LYS A 611 -50.43 -76.51 55.82
C LYS A 611 -50.29 -75.31 56.74
N ILE A 612 -51.22 -75.20 57.68
CA ILE A 612 -51.19 -74.23 58.77
C ILE A 612 -50.82 -75.02 60.03
N SER A 613 -49.81 -74.56 60.76
CA SER A 613 -49.37 -75.20 62.00
C SER A 613 -48.99 -74.13 63.00
N SER A 614 -49.64 -74.13 64.16
CA SER A 614 -49.22 -73.38 65.34
C SER A 614 -49.32 -74.28 66.57
N SER A 615 -48.49 -74.01 67.58
CA SER A 615 -48.57 -74.67 68.89
C SER A 615 -49.84 -74.33 69.66
N ASP A 616 -50.55 -73.29 69.21
CA ASP A 616 -51.77 -72.75 69.79
C ASP A 616 -52.62 -72.16 68.63
N THR A 617 -53.53 -72.96 68.06
CA THR A 617 -54.39 -72.54 66.94
C THR A 617 -55.83 -72.84 67.29
N ASP A 618 -56.66 -71.81 67.48
CA ASP A 618 -58.11 -71.96 67.45
C ASP A 618 -58.60 -71.54 66.06
N ILE A 619 -58.89 -72.53 65.21
CA ILE A 619 -59.64 -72.34 63.98
C ILE A 619 -61.11 -72.46 64.40
N ILE A 620 -61.82 -71.33 64.51
CA ILE A 620 -63.27 -71.31 64.79
C ILE A 620 -64.04 -71.28 63.46
#